data_AF-A0A925G023-F1
#
_entry.id   AF-A0A925G023-F1
#
_cell.length_a   1.000
_cell.length_b   1.000
_cell.length_c   1.000
_cell.angle_alpha   90.00
_cell.angle_beta   90.00
_cell.angle_gamma   90.00
#
_symmetry.space_group_name_H-M   'P 1'
#
loop_
_entity.id
_entity.type
_entity.pdbx_description
1 polymer ?
#
loop_
_entity_poly.entity_id
_entity_poly.type
_entity_poly.pdbx_seq_one_letter_code
_entity_poly.pdbx_strand_id
1 'polypeptide(L)'
;DPDQQQRSIDALSEDITRLKAQVERLQAENRELSSRNFQLQRRNAELEALLAKDSHNSSRPPSTDHPAVKRTRSLRRPSGKRAGGQLGHPGHTRPLVAHPSRVIRHRAARCHRCQSSLVAAPVLHHERRQVIEIVPQRLRVTEHRGEVRRCTSCGARTKAEFPKEVRAAVQYGTSVQARALYFLQYQLLPYARVGEVMRDLFGCAISPGTIFSQVGTCAEELIETELKIKRRLRRSPVIHADETGLRVEGKCHYVHVTSNSRLTHYACDVRRGRGAMEEINILPRYRGTIVHDGWSAYSFYPQCRHALCGAHLLRELTCFAELSEQSKRWAEPLLKLLLEIKREVEEVRAVNLPPLSRHRDKTFFEPHAACFNCAR
;
A
#
# COMPACT_ATOMS: atom_id res chain seq x y z
N ASP A 1 5.26 -4.79 -95.35
CA ASP A 1 4.25 -3.76 -95.62
C ASP A 1 4.44 -2.63 -94.60
N PRO A 2 4.90 -1.44 -95.02
CA PRO A 2 5.14 -0.29 -94.14
C PRO A 2 3.90 0.10 -93.32
N ASP A 3 2.69 -0.05 -93.88
CA ASP A 3 1.44 0.27 -93.19
C ASP A 3 1.15 -0.72 -92.05
N GLN A 4 1.55 -1.98 -92.22
CA GLN A 4 1.42 -3.00 -91.18
C GLN A 4 2.39 -2.75 -90.01
N GLN A 5 3.60 -2.23 -90.31
CA GLN A 5 4.56 -1.83 -89.28
C GLN A 5 4.09 -0.58 -88.52
N GLN A 6 3.54 0.43 -89.21
CA GLN A 6 3.04 1.64 -88.57
C GLN A 6 1.85 1.34 -87.63
N ARG A 7 0.89 0.52 -88.08
CA ARG A 7 -0.23 0.07 -87.22
C ARG A 7 0.24 -0.70 -85.99
N SER A 8 1.32 -1.49 -86.11
CA SER A 8 1.91 -2.20 -84.98
C SER A 8 2.61 -1.25 -84.00
N ILE A 9 3.27 -0.20 -84.49
CA ILE A 9 3.90 0.83 -83.65
C ILE A 9 2.83 1.62 -82.89
N ASP A 10 1.75 2.01 -83.56
CA ASP A 10 0.66 2.77 -82.95
C ASP A 10 -0.05 1.95 -81.85
N ALA A 11 -0.32 0.67 -82.11
CA ALA A 11 -0.90 -0.26 -81.12
C ALA A 11 0.03 -0.48 -79.91
N LEU A 12 1.34 -0.61 -80.14
CA LEU A 12 2.33 -0.72 -79.05
C LEU A 12 2.42 0.59 -78.24
N SER A 13 2.25 1.75 -78.88
CA SER A 13 2.29 3.06 -78.22
C SER A 13 1.05 3.28 -77.33
N GLU A 14 -0.13 2.86 -77.78
CA GLU A 14 -1.36 2.81 -76.95
C GLU A 14 -1.20 1.86 -75.76
N ASP A 15 -0.64 0.66 -76.00
CA ASP A 15 -0.37 -0.31 -74.94
C ASP A 15 0.62 0.23 -73.89
N ILE A 16 1.70 0.90 -74.33
CA ILE A 16 2.66 1.56 -73.44
C ILE A 16 1.98 2.64 -72.60
N THR A 17 1.09 3.44 -73.21
CA THR A 17 0.36 4.49 -72.51
C THR A 17 -0.61 3.91 -71.47
N ARG A 18 -1.33 2.85 -71.83
CA ARG A 18 -2.22 2.10 -70.92
C ARG A 18 -1.45 1.49 -69.76
N LEU A 19 -0.31 0.86 -70.03
CA LEU A 19 0.56 0.25 -69.03
C LEU A 19 1.15 1.29 -68.08
N LYS A 20 1.60 2.45 -68.58
CA LYS A 20 2.08 3.57 -67.74
C LYS A 20 1.00 4.06 -66.78
N ALA A 21 -0.21 4.29 -67.28
CA ALA A 21 -1.35 4.68 -66.45
C ALA A 21 -1.76 3.61 -65.42
N GLN A 22 -1.51 2.32 -65.72
CA GLN A 22 -1.73 1.23 -64.76
C GLN A 22 -0.63 1.19 -63.69
N VAL A 23 0.63 1.40 -64.07
CA VAL A 23 1.77 1.47 -63.13
C VAL A 23 1.59 2.64 -62.16
N GLU A 24 1.21 3.82 -62.63
CA GLU A 24 0.98 4.99 -61.77
C GLU A 24 -0.16 4.75 -60.77
N ARG A 25 -1.26 4.13 -61.21
CA ARG A 25 -2.38 3.73 -60.33
C ARG A 25 -1.93 2.74 -59.26
N LEU A 26 -1.23 1.68 -59.65
CA LEU A 26 -0.71 0.69 -58.71
C LEU A 26 0.29 1.30 -57.73
N GLN A 27 1.14 2.24 -58.17
CA GLN A 27 2.07 2.95 -57.29
C GLN A 27 1.37 3.88 -56.30
N ALA A 28 0.25 4.51 -56.69
CA ALA A 28 -0.57 5.31 -55.78
C ALA A 28 -1.24 4.42 -54.71
N GLU A 29 -1.85 3.32 -55.14
CA GLU A 29 -2.49 2.35 -54.24
C GLU A 29 -1.47 1.72 -53.27
N ASN A 30 -0.27 1.37 -53.74
CA ASN A 30 0.77 0.79 -52.90
C ASN A 30 1.28 1.79 -51.85
N ARG A 31 1.34 3.09 -52.18
CA ARG A 31 1.65 4.15 -51.21
C ARG A 31 0.57 4.30 -50.14
N GLU A 32 -0.71 4.26 -50.54
CA GLU A 32 -1.84 4.34 -49.62
C GLU A 32 -1.90 3.12 -48.69
N LEU A 33 -1.77 1.91 -49.25
CA LEU A 33 -1.73 0.66 -48.49
C LEU A 33 -0.55 0.63 -47.53
N SER A 34 0.64 1.08 -47.94
CA SER A 34 1.81 1.17 -47.06
C SER A 34 1.57 2.11 -45.88
N SER A 35 0.94 3.27 -46.13
CA SER A 35 0.57 4.22 -45.07
C SER A 35 -0.44 3.64 -44.08
N ARG A 36 -1.49 2.97 -44.59
CA ARG A 36 -2.49 2.28 -43.75
C ARG A 36 -1.87 1.14 -42.94
N ASN A 37 -0.99 0.35 -43.56
CA ASN A 37 -0.31 -0.75 -42.89
C ASN A 37 0.56 -0.22 -41.74
N PHE A 38 1.29 0.87 -41.95
CA PHE A 38 2.04 1.54 -40.89
C PHE A 38 1.14 2.01 -39.72
N GLN A 39 -0.02 2.62 -40.02
CA GLN A 39 -0.98 3.04 -38.99
C GLN A 39 -1.57 1.85 -38.22
N LEU A 40 -1.93 0.77 -38.93
CA LEU A 40 -2.47 -0.44 -38.32
C LEU A 40 -1.43 -1.16 -37.47
N GLN A 41 -0.19 -1.25 -37.94
CA GLN A 41 0.93 -1.81 -37.16
C GLN A 41 1.17 -1.02 -35.88
N ARG A 42 1.15 0.33 -35.95
CA ARG A 42 1.23 1.17 -34.75
C ARG A 42 0.09 0.90 -33.78
N ARG A 43 -1.14 0.82 -34.28
CA ARG A 43 -2.32 0.60 -33.43
C ARG A 43 -2.36 -0.80 -32.84
N ASN A 44 -1.94 -1.82 -33.58
CA ASN A 44 -1.78 -3.18 -33.07
C ASN A 44 -0.72 -3.23 -31.97
N ALA A 45 0.44 -2.59 -32.17
CA ALA A 45 1.45 -2.50 -31.13
C ALA A 45 0.93 -1.78 -29.87
N GLU A 46 0.15 -0.71 -30.01
CA GLU A 46 -0.49 -0.02 -28.88
C GLU A 46 -1.53 -0.90 -28.16
N LEU A 47 -2.32 -1.68 -28.89
CA LEU A 47 -3.31 -2.60 -28.32
C LEU A 47 -2.65 -3.81 -27.63
N GLU A 48 -1.64 -4.41 -28.26
CA GLU A 48 -0.83 -5.47 -27.67
C GLU A 48 -0.16 -4.99 -26.37
N ALA A 49 0.36 -3.76 -26.36
CA ALA A 49 0.91 -3.12 -25.18
C ALA A 49 -0.12 -2.93 -24.05
N LEU A 50 -1.37 -2.62 -24.38
CA LEU A 50 -2.45 -2.50 -23.39
C LEU A 50 -2.88 -3.87 -22.86
N LEU A 51 -2.92 -4.89 -23.70
CA LEU A 51 -3.27 -6.27 -23.31
C LEU A 51 -2.18 -6.92 -22.45
N ALA A 52 -0.92 -6.55 -22.64
CA ALA A 52 0.20 -7.01 -21.84
C ALA A 52 0.25 -6.41 -20.41
N LYS A 53 -0.61 -5.42 -20.10
CA LYS A 53 -0.61 -4.75 -18.78
C LYS A 53 -1.39 -5.51 -17.71
N ASP A 54 -0.71 -5.80 -16.61
CA ASP A 54 -1.25 -6.40 -15.38
C ASP A 54 -0.77 -5.63 -14.14
N SER A 55 -1.10 -6.09 -12.94
CA SER A 55 -0.68 -5.44 -11.70
C SER A 55 0.83 -5.46 -11.42
N HIS A 56 1.59 -6.31 -12.13
CA HIS A 56 3.03 -6.41 -11.99
C HIS A 56 3.75 -5.31 -12.76
N ASN A 57 3.31 -5.03 -13.98
CA ASN A 57 3.96 -4.06 -14.87
C ASN A 57 3.15 -2.75 -15.07
N SER A 58 2.02 -2.59 -14.36
CA SER A 58 1.21 -1.37 -14.44
C SER A 58 0.63 -0.95 -13.09
N SER A 59 -0.16 0.13 -13.08
CA SER A 59 -0.92 0.59 -11.89
C SER A 59 -2.31 -0.06 -11.78
N ARG A 60 -2.54 -1.15 -12.51
CA ARG A 60 -3.78 -1.93 -12.38
C ARG A 60 -3.79 -2.67 -11.03
N PRO A 61 -4.93 -2.75 -10.34
CA PRO A 61 -5.03 -3.54 -9.12
C PRO A 61 -4.96 -5.04 -9.47
N PRO A 62 -4.36 -5.87 -8.59
CA PRO A 62 -4.26 -7.33 -8.82
C PRO A 62 -5.60 -8.03 -9.05
N SER A 63 -6.70 -7.44 -8.55
CA SER A 63 -8.06 -7.95 -8.79
C SER A 63 -8.53 -7.85 -10.24
N THR A 64 -7.83 -7.07 -11.08
CA THR A 64 -8.14 -6.92 -12.52
C THR A 64 -7.23 -7.73 -13.42
N ASP A 65 -6.31 -8.50 -12.84
CA ASP A 65 -5.44 -9.40 -13.59
C ASP A 65 -6.25 -10.58 -14.13
N HIS A 66 -5.89 -11.05 -15.32
CA HIS A 66 -6.53 -12.23 -15.91
C HIS A 66 -6.29 -13.46 -15.00
N PRO A 67 -7.29 -14.33 -14.75
CA PRO A 67 -7.16 -15.45 -13.81
C PRO A 67 -5.99 -16.42 -14.10
N ALA A 68 -5.57 -16.50 -15.36
CA ALA A 68 -4.44 -17.32 -15.80
C ALA A 68 -3.05 -16.68 -15.52
N VAL A 69 -2.98 -15.38 -15.26
CA VAL A 69 -1.73 -14.73 -14.85
C VAL A 69 -1.43 -15.16 -13.42
N LYS A 70 -0.21 -15.65 -13.17
CA LYS A 70 0.23 -15.98 -11.81
C LYS A 70 0.12 -14.72 -10.95
N ARG A 71 -0.89 -14.68 -10.07
CA ARG A 71 -1.23 -13.55 -9.17
C ARG A 71 -0.06 -13.02 -8.34
N THR A 72 1.02 -13.78 -8.20
CA THR A 72 2.25 -13.35 -7.52
C THR A 72 3.49 -13.85 -8.25
N ARG A 73 4.17 -12.95 -8.97
CA ARG A 73 5.61 -13.08 -9.27
C ARG A 73 6.36 -12.29 -8.21
N SER A 74 7.12 -12.99 -7.37
CA SER A 74 7.97 -12.33 -6.37
C SER A 74 9.04 -11.49 -7.09
N LEU A 75 8.97 -10.16 -6.97
CA LEU A 75 10.05 -9.25 -7.36
C LEU A 75 11.32 -9.46 -6.52
N ARG A 76 11.19 -10.11 -5.36
CA ARG A 76 12.32 -10.46 -4.51
C ARG A 76 13.10 -11.58 -5.18
N ARG A 77 14.37 -11.31 -5.52
CA ARG A 77 15.30 -12.34 -5.98
C ARG A 77 15.39 -13.44 -4.92
N PRO A 78 15.47 -14.72 -5.32
CA PRO A 78 15.75 -15.81 -4.39
C PRO A 78 17.03 -15.46 -3.63
N SER A 79 16.95 -15.39 -2.31
CA SER A 79 18.11 -15.05 -1.49
C SER A 79 19.15 -16.17 -1.45
N GLY A 80 18.83 -17.35 -2.00
CA GLY A 80 19.62 -18.59 -1.85
C GLY A 80 19.65 -19.12 -0.41
N LYS A 81 19.01 -18.42 0.53
CA LYS A 81 18.99 -18.72 1.95
C LYS A 81 17.95 -19.79 2.23
N ARG A 82 18.32 -20.81 3.02
CA ARG A 82 17.37 -21.83 3.50
C ARG A 82 16.28 -21.16 4.33
N ALA A 83 15.05 -21.69 4.26
CA ALA A 83 13.96 -21.25 5.12
C ALA A 83 14.34 -21.48 6.60
N GLY A 84 14.08 -20.48 7.45
CA GLY A 84 14.46 -20.49 8.86
C GLY A 84 15.69 -19.62 9.20
N GLY A 85 16.16 -19.76 10.44
CA GLY A 85 17.37 -19.08 10.91
C GLY A 85 18.57 -19.48 10.04
N GLN A 86 19.35 -18.48 9.62
CA GLN A 86 20.54 -18.75 8.81
C GLN A 86 21.63 -19.42 9.64
N LEU A 87 22.52 -20.19 9.00
CA LEU A 87 23.65 -20.79 9.69
C LEU A 87 24.51 -19.67 10.31
N GLY A 88 24.75 -19.73 11.63
CA GLY A 88 25.45 -18.68 12.38
C GLY A 88 24.55 -17.51 12.87
N HIS A 89 23.27 -17.49 12.53
CA HIS A 89 22.35 -16.50 13.07
C HIS A 89 22.11 -16.80 14.56
N PRO A 90 22.33 -15.84 15.47
CA PRO A 90 22.09 -16.06 16.89
C PRO A 90 20.61 -16.42 17.09
N GLY A 91 20.39 -17.56 17.74
CA GLY A 91 19.05 -17.99 18.13
C GLY A 91 18.50 -17.04 19.17
N HIS A 92 17.38 -16.37 18.85
CA HIS A 92 16.65 -15.57 19.82
C HIS A 92 15.61 -16.45 20.51
N THR A 93 16.01 -17.13 21.58
CA THR A 93 15.06 -17.80 22.47
C THR A 93 14.36 -16.73 23.30
N ARG A 94 13.03 -16.79 23.38
CA ARG A 94 12.26 -15.87 24.22
C ARG A 94 12.73 -16.00 25.68
N PRO A 95 13.24 -14.92 26.30
CA PRO A 95 13.75 -14.99 27.67
C PRO A 95 12.61 -15.27 28.64
N LEU A 96 12.94 -15.93 29.75
CA LEU A 96 12.02 -16.05 30.88
C LEU A 96 11.66 -14.65 31.38
N VAL A 97 10.37 -14.43 31.63
CA VAL A 97 9.88 -13.21 32.29
C VAL A 97 10.50 -13.14 33.69
N ALA A 98 11.18 -12.04 34.00
CA ALA A 98 11.87 -11.86 35.27
C ALA A 98 10.89 -11.94 36.47
N HIS A 99 9.72 -11.30 36.33
CA HIS A 99 8.70 -11.21 37.37
C HIS A 99 7.37 -11.80 36.88
N PRO A 100 7.13 -13.11 37.05
CA PRO A 100 5.86 -13.73 36.68
C PRO A 100 4.74 -13.33 37.66
N SER A 101 3.51 -13.20 37.18
CA SER A 101 2.34 -12.83 38.01
C SER A 101 2.02 -13.83 39.11
N ARG A 102 2.43 -15.10 38.94
CA ARG A 102 2.27 -16.18 39.92
C ARG A 102 3.45 -17.14 39.82
N VAL A 103 3.94 -17.62 40.96
CA VAL A 103 4.96 -18.68 41.06
C VAL A 103 4.35 -19.88 41.77
N ILE A 104 4.30 -21.02 41.08
CA ILE A 104 3.90 -22.32 41.66
C ILE A 104 5.18 -23.10 41.95
N ARG A 105 5.38 -23.49 43.22
CA ARG A 105 6.55 -24.26 43.65
C ARG A 105 6.19 -25.74 43.73
N HIS A 106 6.88 -26.56 42.95
CA HIS A 106 6.76 -28.02 43.01
C HIS A 106 7.86 -28.58 43.92
N ARG A 107 7.49 -29.34 44.95
CA ARG A 107 8.43 -29.93 45.92
C ARG A 107 8.54 -31.43 45.69
N ALA A 108 9.78 -31.93 45.61
CA ALA A 108 10.01 -33.37 45.61
C ALA A 108 9.76 -33.92 47.02
N ALA A 109 8.76 -34.79 47.17
CA ALA A 109 8.44 -35.38 48.48
C ALA A 109 9.29 -36.63 48.78
N ARG A 110 9.76 -37.33 47.75
CA ARG A 110 10.52 -38.58 47.86
C ARG A 110 11.71 -38.57 46.90
N CYS A 111 12.79 -39.22 47.32
CA CYS A 111 13.94 -39.45 46.46
C CYS A 111 13.55 -40.39 45.32
N HIS A 112 13.86 -40.02 44.07
CA HIS A 112 13.52 -40.86 42.91
C HIS A 112 14.21 -42.23 42.93
N ARG A 113 15.32 -42.38 43.68
CA ARG A 113 16.13 -43.60 43.74
C ARG A 113 15.73 -44.52 44.90
N CYS A 114 15.76 -44.01 46.14
CA CYS A 114 15.54 -44.82 47.34
C CYS A 114 14.17 -44.59 48.01
N GLN A 115 13.33 -43.71 47.47
CA GLN A 115 11.99 -43.37 47.99
C GLN A 115 11.94 -42.77 49.40
N SER A 116 13.09 -42.52 50.02
CA SER A 116 13.20 -41.80 51.30
C SER A 116 12.58 -40.41 51.21
N SER A 117 12.03 -39.93 52.33
CA SER A 117 11.39 -38.61 52.41
C SER A 117 12.40 -37.49 52.15
N LEU A 118 12.02 -36.54 51.30
CA LEU A 118 12.77 -35.30 51.02
C LEU A 118 12.11 -34.06 51.65
N VAL A 119 11.07 -34.23 52.46
CA VAL A 119 10.30 -33.11 53.02
C VAL A 119 11.17 -32.13 53.84
N ALA A 120 12.17 -32.66 54.56
CA ALA A 120 13.12 -31.88 55.37
C ALA A 120 14.47 -31.66 54.68
N ALA A 121 14.67 -32.17 53.46
CA ALA A 121 15.93 -32.03 52.74
C ALA A 121 16.13 -30.58 52.26
N PRO A 122 17.38 -30.08 52.19
CA PRO A 122 17.65 -28.73 51.69
C PRO A 122 17.33 -28.62 50.20
N VAL A 123 16.82 -27.46 49.80
CA VAL A 123 16.64 -27.10 48.38
C VAL A 123 17.98 -26.65 47.82
N LEU A 124 18.48 -27.35 46.80
CA LEU A 124 19.76 -27.00 46.16
C LEU A 124 19.64 -25.89 45.12
N HIS A 125 18.63 -25.97 44.25
CA HIS A 125 18.34 -24.95 43.23
C HIS A 125 16.88 -25.06 42.75
N HIS A 126 16.46 -24.13 41.88
CA HIS A 126 15.17 -24.17 41.22
C HIS A 126 15.35 -24.15 39.70
N GLU A 127 14.89 -25.21 39.04
CA GLU A 127 14.70 -25.17 37.59
C GLU A 127 13.45 -24.33 37.28
N ARG A 128 13.55 -23.39 36.34
CA ARG A 128 12.47 -22.46 36.00
C ARG A 128 11.85 -22.80 34.66
N ARG A 129 10.52 -22.95 34.63
CA ARG A 129 9.70 -23.05 33.41
C ARG A 129 8.50 -22.12 33.56
N GLN A 130 8.06 -21.51 32.46
CA GLN A 130 6.95 -20.56 32.45
C GLN A 130 5.92 -20.94 31.41
N VAL A 131 4.66 -21.01 31.84
CA VAL A 131 3.49 -21.12 30.96
C VAL A 131 2.87 -19.72 30.88
N ILE A 132 2.58 -19.26 29.66
CA ILE A 132 1.90 -17.98 29.43
C ILE A 132 0.53 -18.29 28.86
N GLU A 133 -0.50 -17.88 29.59
CA GLU A 133 -1.89 -18.08 29.23
C GLU A 133 -2.61 -16.74 29.11
N ILE A 134 -3.61 -16.70 28.22
CA ILE A 134 -4.54 -15.59 28.14
C ILE A 134 -5.63 -15.84 29.18
N VAL A 135 -5.76 -14.93 30.14
CA VAL A 135 -6.85 -14.98 31.12
C VAL A 135 -8.17 -14.51 30.49
N PRO A 136 -9.31 -15.21 30.69
CA PRO A 136 -10.59 -14.81 30.12
C PRO A 136 -10.98 -13.39 30.54
N GLN A 137 -11.20 -12.51 29.57
CA GLN A 137 -11.66 -11.14 29.83
C GLN A 137 -13.18 -11.12 29.88
N ARG A 138 -13.73 -10.92 31.08
CA ARG A 138 -15.18 -10.77 31.29
C ARG A 138 -15.59 -9.31 31.21
N LEU A 139 -16.82 -9.06 30.76
CA LEU A 139 -17.44 -7.75 30.89
C LEU A 139 -17.60 -7.38 32.37
N ARG A 140 -17.26 -6.14 32.70
CA ARG A 140 -17.59 -5.51 33.97
C ARG A 140 -18.75 -4.55 33.74
N VAL A 141 -19.89 -4.84 34.33
CA VAL A 141 -21.07 -3.95 34.33
C VAL A 141 -21.10 -3.21 35.66
N THR A 142 -21.21 -1.89 35.61
CA THR A 142 -21.32 -1.03 36.80
C THR A 142 -22.65 -0.30 36.73
N GLU A 143 -23.53 -0.59 37.70
CA GLU A 143 -24.83 0.07 37.81
C GLU A 143 -24.68 1.34 38.65
N HIS A 144 -25.05 2.49 38.09
CA HIS A 144 -25.13 3.75 38.82
C HIS A 144 -26.56 3.95 39.32
N ARG A 145 -26.75 3.97 40.65
CA ARG A 145 -28.06 4.20 41.28
C ARG A 145 -28.16 5.60 41.84
N GLY A 146 -29.11 6.37 41.33
CA GLY A 146 -29.43 7.70 41.83
C GLY A 146 -30.71 7.63 42.67
N GLU A 147 -30.61 7.94 43.96
CA GLU A 147 -31.78 7.99 44.84
C GLU A 147 -32.72 9.12 44.42
N VAL A 148 -34.03 8.90 44.58
CA VAL A 148 -35.04 9.95 44.47
C VAL A 148 -35.70 10.10 45.82
N ARG A 149 -35.50 11.24 46.47
CA ARG A 149 -36.05 11.53 47.79
C ARG A 149 -37.14 12.60 47.70
N ARG A 150 -38.14 12.50 48.57
CA ARG A 150 -39.16 13.53 48.75
C ARG A 150 -38.74 14.44 49.90
N CYS A 151 -38.66 15.74 49.66
CA CYS A 151 -38.40 16.73 50.70
C CYS A 151 -39.55 16.73 51.71
N THR A 152 -39.24 16.60 53.00
CA THR A 152 -40.25 16.58 54.08
C THR A 152 -40.87 17.96 54.31
N SER A 153 -40.18 19.05 53.92
CA SER A 153 -40.65 20.43 54.16
C SER A 153 -41.55 20.97 53.05
N CYS A 154 -41.18 20.76 51.77
CA CYS A 154 -41.95 21.29 50.63
C CYS A 154 -42.58 20.21 49.73
N GLY A 155 -42.34 18.92 50.02
CA GLY A 155 -42.88 17.81 49.23
C GLY A 155 -42.21 17.58 47.88
N ALA A 156 -41.24 18.41 47.46
CA ALA A 156 -40.56 18.30 46.18
C ALA A 156 -39.75 16.99 46.05
N ARG A 157 -39.73 16.40 44.86
CA ARG A 157 -38.92 15.21 44.55
C ARG A 157 -37.57 15.64 44.01
N THR A 158 -36.49 15.25 44.68
CA THR A 158 -35.11 15.54 44.26
C THR A 158 -34.44 14.22 43.88
N LYS A 159 -33.83 14.19 42.70
CA LYS A 159 -33.07 13.05 42.18
C LYS A 159 -31.58 13.32 42.34
N ALA A 160 -30.82 12.32 42.80
CA ALA A 160 -29.36 12.39 42.80
C ALA A 160 -28.80 12.50 41.37
N GLU A 161 -27.81 13.37 41.19
CA GLU A 161 -27.14 13.55 39.91
C GLU A 161 -26.19 12.38 39.61
N PHE A 162 -26.08 12.03 38.33
CA PHE A 162 -25.10 11.06 37.86
C PHE A 162 -23.83 11.76 37.36
N PRO A 163 -22.66 11.09 37.39
CA PRO A 163 -21.45 11.60 36.75
C PRO A 163 -21.68 11.93 35.27
N LYS A 164 -20.96 12.93 34.73
CA LYS A 164 -21.12 13.43 33.35
C LYS A 164 -20.87 12.36 32.28
N GLU A 165 -20.17 11.31 32.64
CA GLU A 165 -19.84 10.16 31.79
C GLU A 165 -20.99 9.17 31.66
N VAL A 166 -21.95 9.17 32.60
CA VAL A 166 -23.13 8.27 32.61
C VAL A 166 -24.31 8.99 31.97
N ARG A 167 -24.42 8.85 30.64
CA ARG A 167 -25.34 9.63 29.80
C ARG A 167 -26.60 8.88 29.39
N ALA A 168 -26.57 7.55 29.45
CA ALA A 168 -27.69 6.70 29.04
C ALA A 168 -27.95 5.60 30.08
N ALA A 169 -29.16 5.03 30.04
CA ALA A 169 -29.54 3.90 30.91
C ALA A 169 -28.61 2.69 30.72
N VAL A 170 -28.17 2.44 29.49
CA VAL A 170 -27.14 1.46 29.13
C VAL A 170 -26.19 2.10 28.12
N GLN A 171 -24.88 2.00 28.37
CA GLN A 171 -23.85 2.46 27.43
C GLN A 171 -22.62 1.55 27.50
N TYR A 172 -21.92 1.44 26.37
CA TYR A 172 -20.63 0.77 26.33
C TYR A 172 -19.54 1.70 26.82
N GLY A 173 -18.67 1.19 27.71
CA GLY A 173 -17.50 1.93 28.15
C GLY A 173 -16.39 2.01 27.10
N THR A 174 -15.44 2.92 27.29
CA THR A 174 -14.32 3.20 26.37
C THR A 174 -13.50 1.96 26.02
N SER A 175 -13.32 1.03 26.97
CA SER A 175 -12.57 -0.22 26.72
C SER A 175 -13.25 -1.15 25.69
N VAL A 176 -14.58 -1.17 25.63
CA VAL A 176 -15.35 -1.93 24.63
C VAL A 176 -15.26 -1.24 23.28
N GLN A 177 -15.46 0.08 23.27
CA GLN A 177 -15.36 0.92 22.07
C GLN A 177 -13.98 0.79 21.41
N ALA A 178 -12.90 0.92 22.19
CA ALA A 178 -11.53 0.84 21.69
C ALA A 178 -11.22 -0.51 21.01
N ARG A 179 -11.72 -1.62 21.57
CA ARG A 179 -11.52 -2.97 20.98
C ARG A 179 -12.32 -3.13 19.70
N ALA A 180 -13.59 -2.73 19.71
CA ALA A 180 -14.42 -2.78 18.51
C ALA A 180 -13.79 -1.97 17.36
N LEU A 181 -13.33 -0.75 17.65
CA LEU A 181 -12.66 0.12 16.67
C LEU A 181 -11.31 -0.45 16.23
N TYR A 182 -10.53 -1.06 17.12
CA TYR A 182 -9.29 -1.75 16.75
C TYR A 182 -9.53 -2.90 15.77
N PHE A 183 -10.53 -3.75 16.05
CA PHE A 183 -10.87 -4.85 15.15
C PHE A 183 -11.39 -4.36 13.80
N LEU A 184 -12.19 -3.30 13.80
CA LEU A 184 -12.73 -2.72 12.57
C LEU A 184 -11.64 -2.02 11.73
N GLN A 185 -10.86 -1.13 12.34
CA GLN A 185 -9.98 -0.19 11.61
C GLN A 185 -8.58 -0.74 11.39
N TYR A 186 -8.04 -1.53 12.32
CA TYR A 186 -6.68 -2.06 12.22
C TYR A 186 -6.64 -3.52 11.76
N GLN A 187 -7.55 -4.36 12.27
CA GLN A 187 -7.68 -5.75 11.81
C GLN A 187 -8.56 -5.90 10.58
N LEU A 188 -9.18 -4.79 10.12
CA LEU A 188 -9.98 -4.70 8.89
C LEU A 188 -11.15 -5.70 8.85
N LEU A 189 -11.73 -6.01 10.01
CA LEU A 189 -12.88 -6.91 10.08
C LEU A 189 -14.18 -6.18 9.69
N PRO A 190 -15.04 -6.79 8.85
CA PRO A 190 -16.37 -6.25 8.59
C PRO A 190 -17.20 -6.11 9.88
N TYR A 191 -18.13 -5.15 9.92
CA TYR A 191 -18.94 -4.84 11.11
C TYR A 191 -19.58 -6.06 11.78
N ALA A 192 -20.18 -6.98 11.00
CA ALA A 192 -20.78 -8.20 11.54
C ALA A 192 -19.74 -9.10 12.25
N ARG A 193 -18.57 -9.27 11.62
CA ARG A 193 -17.45 -10.05 12.18
C ARG A 193 -16.85 -9.41 13.42
N VAL A 194 -16.85 -8.08 13.52
CA VAL A 194 -16.48 -7.39 14.77
C VAL A 194 -17.48 -7.75 15.88
N GLY A 195 -18.78 -7.73 15.60
CA GLY A 195 -19.81 -8.15 16.56
C GLY A 195 -19.65 -9.60 17.01
N GLU A 196 -19.33 -10.52 16.09
CA GLU A 196 -19.02 -11.92 16.40
C GLU A 196 -17.79 -12.06 17.29
N VAL A 197 -16.66 -11.46 16.92
CA VAL A 197 -15.42 -11.51 17.72
C VAL A 197 -15.64 -10.92 19.12
N MET A 198 -16.41 -9.83 19.21
CA MET A 198 -16.71 -9.20 20.49
C MET A 198 -17.57 -10.10 21.39
N ARG A 199 -18.49 -10.87 20.81
CA ARG A 199 -19.30 -11.87 21.50
C ARG A 199 -18.46 -13.07 21.92
N ASP A 200 -17.71 -13.66 21.00
CA ASP A 200 -17.02 -14.94 21.22
C ASP A 200 -15.85 -14.80 22.22
N LEU A 201 -15.12 -13.68 22.17
CA LEU A 201 -13.94 -13.48 23.02
C LEU A 201 -14.26 -12.77 24.33
N PHE A 202 -15.30 -11.93 24.37
CA PHE A 202 -15.58 -11.07 25.54
C PHE A 202 -17.01 -11.22 26.10
N GLY A 203 -17.87 -12.01 25.46
CA GLY A 203 -19.29 -12.09 25.82
C GLY A 203 -20.06 -10.79 25.53
N CYS A 204 -19.53 -9.92 24.67
CA CYS A 204 -20.09 -8.60 24.40
C CYS A 204 -20.94 -8.58 23.13
N ALA A 205 -22.26 -8.65 23.30
CA ALA A 205 -23.23 -8.57 22.19
C ALA A 205 -23.42 -7.13 21.70
N ILE A 206 -22.42 -6.60 20.99
CA ILE A 206 -22.49 -5.27 20.36
C ILE A 206 -23.04 -5.39 18.93
N SER A 207 -23.94 -4.47 18.55
CA SER A 207 -24.54 -4.45 17.21
C SER A 207 -23.67 -3.72 16.19
N PRO A 208 -23.74 -4.07 14.89
CA PRO A 208 -23.13 -3.30 13.81
C PRO A 208 -23.47 -1.80 13.83
N GLY A 209 -24.74 -1.45 14.10
CA GLY A 209 -25.18 -0.06 14.15
C GLY A 209 -24.54 0.72 15.30
N THR A 210 -24.33 0.07 16.45
CA THR A 210 -23.60 0.69 17.57
C THR A 210 -22.14 0.93 17.21
N ILE A 211 -21.48 -0.03 16.56
CA ILE A 211 -20.08 0.13 16.12
C ILE A 211 -19.99 1.27 15.10
N PHE A 212 -20.93 1.34 14.14
CA PHE A 212 -20.99 2.43 13.15
C PHE A 212 -21.10 3.81 13.83
N SER A 213 -22.00 3.95 14.80
CA SER A 213 -22.11 5.20 15.57
C SER A 213 -20.82 5.54 16.32
N GLN A 214 -20.15 4.54 16.90
CA GLN A 214 -18.86 4.74 17.59
C GLN A 214 -17.74 5.20 16.65
N VAL A 215 -17.74 4.76 15.39
CA VAL A 215 -16.79 5.26 14.38
C VAL A 215 -16.98 6.75 14.17
N GLY A 216 -18.23 7.22 14.05
CA GLY A 216 -18.55 8.64 13.92
C GLY A 216 -18.04 9.47 15.10
N THR A 217 -18.37 9.06 16.33
CA THR A 217 -17.90 9.76 17.54
C THR A 217 -16.37 9.77 17.64
N CYS A 218 -15.71 8.65 17.35
CA CYS A 218 -14.25 8.59 17.37
C CYS A 218 -13.64 9.51 16.31
N ALA A 219 -14.25 9.62 15.12
CA ALA A 219 -13.78 10.52 14.08
C ALA A 219 -13.83 11.99 14.54
N GLU A 220 -14.92 12.40 15.21
CA GLU A 220 -15.05 13.75 15.79
C GLU A 220 -13.95 14.03 16.83
N GLU A 221 -13.66 13.08 17.71
CA GLU A 221 -12.61 13.19 18.72
C GLU A 221 -11.19 13.26 18.11
N LEU A 222 -11.01 12.72 16.89
CA LEU A 222 -9.72 12.67 16.20
C LEU A 222 -9.43 13.87 15.29
N ILE A 223 -10.35 14.83 15.13
CA ILE A 223 -10.16 16.01 14.27
C ILE A 223 -8.86 16.75 14.60
N GLU A 224 -8.60 17.04 15.88
CA GLU A 224 -7.37 17.72 16.30
C GLU A 224 -6.11 16.90 16.02
N THR A 225 -6.21 15.57 16.10
CA THR A 225 -5.12 14.66 15.77
C THR A 225 -4.83 14.69 14.27
N GLU A 226 -5.86 14.64 13.43
CA GLU A 226 -5.73 14.78 11.98
C GLU A 226 -5.07 16.12 11.61
N LEU A 227 -5.50 17.23 12.22
CA LEU A 227 -4.91 18.55 11.99
C LEU A 227 -3.43 18.62 12.41
N LYS A 228 -3.04 17.93 13.49
CA LYS A 228 -1.62 17.79 13.89
C LYS A 228 -0.83 16.99 12.87
N ILE A 229 -1.38 15.90 12.33
CA ILE A 229 -0.76 15.09 11.27
C ILE A 229 -0.53 15.95 10.03
N LYS A 230 -1.57 16.64 9.53
CA LYS A 230 -1.47 17.56 8.38
C LYS A 230 -0.37 18.60 8.59
N ARG A 231 -0.33 19.25 9.76
CA ARG A 231 0.72 20.24 10.09
C ARG A 231 2.13 19.66 10.08
N ARG A 232 2.32 18.43 10.59
CA ARG A 232 3.63 17.77 10.61
C ARG A 232 4.06 17.29 9.23
N LEU A 233 3.14 16.78 8.41
CA LEU A 233 3.40 16.45 7.01
C LEU A 233 3.85 17.69 6.22
N ARG A 234 3.17 18.83 6.38
CA ARG A 234 3.55 20.10 5.72
C ARG A 234 4.97 20.58 6.07
N ARG A 235 5.49 20.22 7.25
CA ARG A 235 6.84 20.57 7.73
C ARG A 235 7.89 19.50 7.40
N SER A 236 7.49 18.37 6.82
CA SER A 236 8.41 17.28 6.51
C SER A 236 9.27 17.63 5.30
N PRO A 237 10.59 17.32 5.31
CA PRO A 237 11.46 17.63 4.17
C PRO A 237 11.04 16.88 2.89
N VAL A 238 10.51 15.66 3.06
CA VAL A 238 9.99 14.83 1.98
C VAL A 238 8.64 14.25 2.41
N ILE A 239 7.67 14.26 1.49
CA ILE A 239 6.39 13.54 1.61
C ILE A 239 6.16 12.68 0.37
N HIS A 240 5.32 11.66 0.52
CA HIS A 240 4.85 10.80 -0.56
C HIS A 240 3.35 11.04 -0.77
N ALA A 241 2.90 11.13 -2.01
CA ALA A 241 1.50 11.29 -2.35
C ALA A 241 1.07 10.28 -3.42
N ASP A 242 -0.16 9.78 -3.28
CA ASP A 242 -0.77 8.82 -4.20
C ASP A 242 -2.31 8.85 -4.08
N GLU A 243 -3.02 8.39 -5.10
CA GLU A 243 -4.48 8.31 -5.15
C GLU A 243 -4.94 6.94 -5.61
N THR A 244 -5.80 6.30 -4.81
CA THR A 244 -6.39 5.00 -5.17
C THR A 244 -7.90 5.10 -5.28
N GLY A 245 -8.47 4.53 -6.35
CA GLY A 245 -9.92 4.47 -6.53
C GLY A 245 -10.60 3.54 -5.52
N LEU A 246 -11.74 3.97 -5.00
CA LEU A 246 -12.61 3.23 -4.07
C LEU A 246 -14.05 3.27 -4.58
N ARG A 247 -14.77 2.14 -4.49
CA ARG A 247 -16.20 2.10 -4.80
C ARG A 247 -17.02 2.37 -3.54
N VAL A 248 -17.79 3.45 -3.56
CA VAL A 248 -18.73 3.82 -2.50
C VAL A 248 -20.10 3.88 -3.12
N GLU A 249 -21.01 2.99 -2.70
CA GLU A 249 -22.38 2.90 -3.23
C GLU A 249 -22.43 2.85 -4.78
N GLY A 250 -21.52 2.09 -5.39
CA GLY A 250 -21.38 1.96 -6.84
C GLY A 250 -20.65 3.11 -7.55
N LYS A 251 -20.46 4.26 -6.90
CA LYS A 251 -19.74 5.42 -7.44
C LYS A 251 -18.23 5.31 -7.20
N CYS A 252 -17.45 5.86 -8.11
CA CYS A 252 -15.99 5.92 -7.97
C CYS A 252 -15.63 7.14 -7.10
N HIS A 253 -15.02 6.88 -5.96
CA HIS A 253 -14.38 7.85 -5.08
C HIS A 253 -12.86 7.61 -5.12
N TYR A 254 -12.09 8.51 -4.54
CA TYR A 254 -10.65 8.42 -4.47
C TYR A 254 -10.18 8.60 -3.03
N VAL A 255 -9.35 7.67 -2.58
CA VAL A 255 -8.59 7.81 -1.34
C VAL A 255 -7.26 8.44 -1.69
N HIS A 256 -7.09 9.69 -1.25
CA HIS A 256 -5.86 10.44 -1.30
C HIS A 256 -4.99 10.06 -0.11
N VAL A 257 -3.74 9.74 -0.38
CA VAL A 257 -2.74 9.41 0.63
C VAL A 257 -1.67 10.50 0.63
N THR A 258 -1.33 11.02 1.80
CA THR A 258 -0.09 11.78 1.98
C THR A 258 0.67 11.25 3.19
N SER A 259 1.93 10.87 3.00
CA SER A 259 2.69 10.17 4.04
C SER A 259 4.18 10.52 4.08
N ASN A 260 4.82 10.14 5.18
CA ASN A 260 6.27 10.04 5.32
C ASN A 260 6.61 8.76 6.12
N SER A 261 7.85 8.60 6.59
CA SER A 261 8.28 7.41 7.33
C SER A 261 7.57 7.16 8.67
N ARG A 262 6.79 8.11 9.19
CA ARG A 262 6.12 8.03 10.50
C ARG A 262 4.65 8.38 10.48
N LEU A 263 4.20 9.16 9.50
CA LEU A 263 2.87 9.75 9.47
C LEU A 263 2.20 9.39 8.16
N THR A 264 0.92 9.03 8.23
CA THR A 264 0.07 8.79 7.08
C THR A 264 -1.23 9.55 7.29
N HIS A 265 -1.66 10.28 6.26
CA HIS A 265 -2.96 10.91 6.19
C HIS A 265 -3.75 10.29 5.03
N TYR A 266 -5.00 9.97 5.29
CA TYR A 266 -5.97 9.48 4.31
C TYR A 266 -7.12 10.47 4.22
N ALA A 267 -7.58 10.76 3.00
CA ALA A 267 -8.83 11.48 2.77
C ALA A 267 -9.60 10.85 1.60
N CYS A 268 -10.89 10.64 1.79
CA CYS A 268 -11.77 10.15 0.74
C CYS A 268 -12.52 11.33 0.11
N ASP A 269 -12.46 11.47 -1.21
CA ASP A 269 -13.20 12.49 -1.96
C ASP A 269 -13.76 11.89 -3.26
N VAL A 270 -14.88 12.43 -3.75
CA VAL A 270 -15.45 12.04 -5.05
C VAL A 270 -14.54 12.47 -6.23
N ARG A 271 -13.70 13.48 -6.03
CA ARG A 271 -12.74 14.02 -6.99
C ARG A 271 -11.37 13.42 -6.74
N ARG A 272 -10.71 12.97 -7.82
CA ARG A 272 -9.27 12.67 -7.80
C ARG A 272 -8.42 13.94 -7.87
N GLY A 273 -8.93 14.96 -8.55
CA GLY A 273 -8.16 16.13 -9.00
C GLY A 273 -7.79 17.14 -7.93
N ARG A 274 -7.20 18.24 -8.40
CA ARG A 274 -6.79 19.40 -7.61
C ARG A 274 -7.83 19.85 -6.58
N GLY A 275 -9.12 19.85 -6.93
CA GLY A 275 -10.19 20.26 -6.00
C GLY A 275 -10.13 19.53 -4.65
N ALA A 276 -9.94 18.21 -4.66
CA ALA A 276 -9.79 17.44 -3.43
C ALA A 276 -8.47 17.77 -2.69
N MET A 277 -7.37 17.89 -3.43
CA MET A 277 -6.06 18.23 -2.86
C MET A 277 -6.04 19.61 -2.17
N GLU A 278 -6.78 20.59 -2.72
CA GLU A 278 -6.96 21.92 -2.11
C GLU A 278 -7.73 21.83 -0.79
N GLU A 279 -8.83 21.06 -0.75
CA GLU A 279 -9.65 20.88 0.47
C GLU A 279 -8.93 20.07 1.55
N ILE A 280 -8.19 19.02 1.17
CA ILE A 280 -7.29 18.27 2.06
C ILE A 280 -6.23 19.21 2.66
N ASN A 281 -5.84 20.23 1.89
CA ASN A 281 -5.04 21.37 2.32
C ASN A 281 -3.62 20.98 2.76
N ILE A 282 -3.06 19.85 2.32
CA ILE A 282 -1.64 19.53 2.60
C ILE A 282 -0.75 20.18 1.53
N LEU A 283 -0.93 19.80 0.26
CA LEU A 283 -0.10 20.23 -0.87
C LEU A 283 -0.09 21.76 -1.13
N PRO A 284 -1.21 22.50 -1.02
CA PRO A 284 -1.21 23.95 -1.27
C PRO A 284 -0.23 24.72 -0.37
N ARG A 285 0.00 24.21 0.85
CA ARG A 285 0.87 24.80 1.87
C ARG A 285 2.23 24.10 1.98
N TYR A 286 2.49 23.09 1.16
CA TYR A 286 3.75 22.37 1.16
C TYR A 286 4.81 23.08 0.31
N ARG A 287 6.08 22.98 0.71
CA ARG A 287 7.24 23.61 0.04
C ARG A 287 8.47 22.68 0.01
N GLY A 288 8.33 21.44 0.48
CA GLY A 288 9.41 20.45 0.49
C GLY A 288 9.47 19.64 -0.80
N THR A 289 9.97 18.41 -0.72
CA THR A 289 9.99 17.49 -1.86
C THR A 289 8.81 16.52 -1.81
N ILE A 290 7.97 16.53 -2.83
CA ILE A 290 6.87 15.57 -3.00
C ILE A 290 7.30 14.45 -3.94
N VAL A 291 7.16 13.21 -3.45
CA VAL A 291 7.36 11.99 -4.23
C VAL A 291 6.00 11.48 -4.70
N HIS A 292 5.77 11.40 -6.00
CA HIS A 292 4.48 10.98 -6.57
C HIS A 292 4.67 10.19 -7.87
N ASP A 293 3.59 9.64 -8.42
CA ASP A 293 3.54 8.79 -9.62
C ASP A 293 3.68 9.55 -10.95
N GLY A 294 3.98 10.85 -10.94
CA GLY A 294 4.03 11.68 -12.14
C GLY A 294 2.67 12.17 -12.66
N TRP A 295 1.57 11.99 -11.92
CA TRP A 295 0.27 12.47 -12.36
C TRP A 295 0.22 14.00 -12.55
N SER A 296 -0.44 14.46 -13.62
CA SER A 296 -0.40 15.86 -14.06
C SER A 296 -1.02 16.84 -13.06
N ALA A 297 -1.91 16.39 -12.16
CA ALA A 297 -2.49 17.26 -11.14
C ALA A 297 -1.43 17.80 -10.15
N TYR A 298 -0.32 17.09 -9.96
CA TYR A 298 0.76 17.57 -9.10
C TYR A 298 1.48 18.80 -9.68
N SER A 299 1.44 19.00 -11.01
CA SER A 299 2.04 20.16 -11.68
C SER A 299 1.40 21.49 -11.28
N PHE A 300 0.23 21.48 -10.65
CA PHE A 300 -0.40 22.68 -10.08
C PHE A 300 0.27 23.18 -8.78
N TYR A 301 1.30 22.49 -8.29
CA TYR A 301 2.04 22.85 -7.08
C TYR A 301 3.53 23.18 -7.35
N PRO A 302 3.84 24.17 -8.21
CA PRO A 302 5.21 24.49 -8.65
C PRO A 302 6.15 24.94 -7.51
N GLN A 303 5.58 25.32 -6.37
CA GLN A 303 6.34 25.67 -5.17
C GLN A 303 7.01 24.47 -4.49
N CYS A 304 6.64 23.24 -4.87
CA CYS A 304 7.22 22.01 -4.35
C CYS A 304 8.37 21.56 -5.25
N ARG A 305 9.33 20.85 -4.69
CA ARG A 305 10.24 20.03 -5.51
C ARG A 305 9.57 18.71 -5.82
N HIS A 306 9.62 18.28 -7.08
CA HIS A 306 8.98 17.04 -7.51
C HIS A 306 10.03 15.93 -7.67
N ALA A 307 9.68 14.75 -7.18
CA ALA A 307 10.43 13.52 -7.38
C ALA A 307 9.46 12.42 -7.81
N LEU A 308 9.91 11.56 -8.72
CA LEU A 308 9.09 10.43 -9.17
C LEU A 308 9.23 9.25 -8.21
N CYS A 309 8.12 8.57 -7.98
CA CYS A 309 8.06 7.41 -7.11
C CYS A 309 8.82 6.24 -7.74
N GLY A 310 9.91 5.82 -7.10
CA GLY A 310 10.74 4.71 -7.59
C GLY A 310 9.95 3.41 -7.80
N ALA A 311 8.94 3.12 -6.98
CA ALA A 311 8.11 1.93 -7.16
C ALA A 311 7.22 2.01 -8.41
N HIS A 312 6.77 3.21 -8.79
CA HIS A 312 6.04 3.43 -10.05
C HIS A 312 6.98 3.30 -11.25
N LEU A 313 8.14 3.96 -11.19
CA LEU A 313 9.17 3.87 -12.23
C LEU A 313 9.61 2.42 -12.48
N LEU A 314 9.84 1.63 -11.43
CA LEU A 314 10.22 0.22 -11.59
C LEU A 314 9.13 -0.59 -12.30
N ARG A 315 7.84 -0.33 -12.04
CA ARG A 315 6.75 -1.01 -12.74
C ARG A 315 6.66 -0.59 -14.20
N GLU A 316 6.78 0.71 -14.48
CA GLU A 316 6.79 1.23 -15.86
C GLU A 316 7.97 0.69 -16.66
N LEU A 317 9.18 0.70 -16.10
CA LEU A 317 10.36 0.12 -16.75
C LEU A 317 10.21 -1.38 -16.96
N THR A 318 9.56 -2.09 -16.04
CA THR A 318 9.22 -3.51 -16.24
C THR A 318 8.30 -3.68 -17.45
N CYS A 319 7.26 -2.84 -17.57
CA CYS A 319 6.40 -2.84 -18.75
C CYS A 319 7.19 -2.62 -20.03
N PHE A 320 8.08 -1.60 -20.07
CA PHE A 320 8.92 -1.34 -21.23
C PHE A 320 9.86 -2.50 -21.54
N ALA A 321 10.41 -3.18 -20.54
CA ALA A 321 11.26 -4.34 -20.74
C ALA A 321 10.50 -5.54 -21.33
N GLU A 322 9.23 -5.70 -20.99
CA GLU A 322 8.38 -6.80 -21.47
C GLU A 322 7.72 -6.51 -22.83
N LEU A 323 7.66 -5.23 -23.24
CA LEU A 323 6.97 -4.81 -24.48
C LEU A 323 7.67 -5.27 -25.77
N SER A 324 8.99 -5.11 -25.86
CA SER A 324 9.77 -5.46 -27.05
C SER A 324 11.25 -5.59 -26.73
N GLU A 325 12.00 -6.31 -27.56
CA GLU A 325 13.45 -6.42 -27.41
C GLU A 325 14.16 -5.06 -27.59
N GLN A 326 13.59 -4.14 -28.39
CA GLN A 326 14.12 -2.79 -28.55
C GLN A 326 13.98 -1.97 -27.27
N SER A 327 12.81 -1.99 -26.63
CA SER A 327 12.56 -1.24 -25.39
C SER A 327 13.30 -1.85 -24.19
N LYS A 328 13.44 -3.16 -24.17
CA LYS A 328 14.23 -3.90 -23.17
C LYS A 328 15.69 -3.44 -23.09
N ARG A 329 16.33 -3.16 -24.22
CA ARG A 329 17.75 -2.72 -24.28
C ARG A 329 18.05 -1.48 -23.44
N TRP A 330 17.09 -0.57 -23.24
CA TRP A 330 17.28 0.61 -22.40
C TRP A 330 16.56 0.51 -21.05
N ALA A 331 15.44 -0.20 -20.97
CA ALA A 331 14.63 -0.31 -19.76
C ALA A 331 15.29 -1.18 -18.68
N GLU A 332 15.87 -2.34 -19.05
CA GLU A 332 16.51 -3.24 -18.08
C GLU A 332 17.74 -2.62 -17.39
N PRO A 333 18.67 -1.96 -18.12
CA PRO A 333 19.78 -1.28 -17.48
C PRO A 333 19.34 -0.16 -16.53
N LEU A 334 18.31 0.61 -16.88
CA LEU A 334 17.79 1.67 -16.02
C LEU A 334 17.11 1.09 -14.76
N LEU A 335 16.38 -0.01 -14.91
CA LEU A 335 15.81 -0.76 -13.79
C LEU A 335 16.90 -1.27 -12.85
N LYS A 336 17.99 -1.82 -13.39
CA LYS A 336 19.16 -2.28 -12.63
C LYS A 336 19.81 -1.11 -11.87
N LEU A 337 20.04 0.01 -12.53
CA LEU A 337 20.60 1.23 -11.94
C LEU A 337 19.78 1.71 -10.73
N LEU A 338 18.45 1.81 -10.89
CA LEU A 338 17.57 2.26 -9.79
C LEU A 338 17.64 1.32 -8.57
N LEU A 339 17.74 0.01 -8.79
CA LEU A 339 17.88 -0.96 -7.72
C LEU A 339 19.26 -0.91 -7.06
N GLU A 340 20.32 -0.64 -7.82
CA GLU A 340 21.67 -0.43 -7.30
C GLU A 340 21.75 0.84 -6.43
N ILE A 341 21.19 1.95 -6.89
CA ILE A 341 21.08 3.20 -6.11
C ILE A 341 20.34 2.93 -4.79
N LYS A 342 19.20 2.24 -4.86
CA LYS A 342 18.42 1.90 -3.66
C LYS A 342 19.26 1.11 -2.66
N ARG A 343 19.98 0.08 -3.15
CA ARG A 343 20.80 -0.79 -2.32
C ARG A 343 21.94 -0.01 -1.65
N GLU A 344 22.66 0.82 -2.40
CA GLU A 344 23.74 1.66 -1.85
C GLU A 344 23.21 2.59 -0.75
N VAL A 345 22.05 3.22 -0.97
CA VAL A 345 21.42 4.10 0.03
C VAL A 345 21.02 3.32 1.29
N GLU A 346 20.51 2.10 1.16
CA GLU A 346 20.17 1.24 2.30
C GLU A 346 21.42 0.82 3.09
N GLU A 347 22.49 0.45 2.40
CA GLU A 347 23.76 0.07 3.02
C GLU A 347 24.36 1.26 3.78
N VAL A 348 24.45 2.45 3.17
CA VAL A 348 24.93 3.70 3.82
C VAL A 348 24.11 4.04 5.07
N ARG A 349 22.78 3.90 5.02
CA ARG A 349 21.90 4.14 6.17
C ARG A 349 22.10 3.13 7.30
N ALA A 350 22.36 1.87 6.97
CA ALA A 350 22.58 0.83 7.97
C ALA A 350 23.85 1.06 8.80
N VAL A 351 24.86 1.71 8.21
CA VAL A 351 26.13 2.04 8.87
C VAL A 351 26.24 3.49 9.36
N ASN A 352 25.14 4.28 9.31
CA ASN A 352 25.12 5.71 9.68
C ASN A 352 26.21 6.56 8.98
N LEU A 353 26.61 6.19 7.77
CA LEU A 353 27.54 7.02 6.99
C LEU A 353 26.81 8.27 6.47
N PRO A 354 27.55 9.38 6.25
CA PRO A 354 26.97 10.58 5.62
C PRO A 354 26.41 10.25 4.23
N PRO A 355 25.40 11.01 3.75
CA PRO A 355 24.83 10.81 2.42
C PRO A 355 25.92 10.75 1.35
N LEU A 356 25.73 9.94 0.32
CA LEU A 356 26.65 9.84 -0.82
C LEU A 356 27.03 11.24 -1.31
N SER A 357 28.32 11.57 -1.25
CA SER A 357 28.85 12.83 -1.77
C SER A 357 28.68 12.87 -3.29
N ARG A 358 28.39 14.05 -3.87
CA ARG A 358 28.31 14.27 -5.33
C ARG A 358 29.53 13.78 -6.13
N HIS A 359 30.66 13.49 -5.47
CA HIS A 359 31.88 13.01 -6.12
C HIS A 359 31.93 11.48 -6.35
N ARG A 360 31.09 10.68 -5.69
CA ARG A 360 30.90 9.26 -6.06
C ARG A 360 30.04 9.09 -7.32
N ASP A 361 29.39 10.16 -7.79
CA ASP A 361 28.40 10.12 -8.88
C ASP A 361 29.01 9.69 -10.22
N LYS A 362 30.18 10.20 -10.64
CA LYS A 362 30.66 9.94 -12.01
C LYS A 362 30.99 8.46 -12.27
N THR A 363 31.79 7.83 -11.40
CA THR A 363 32.19 6.43 -11.54
C THR A 363 31.03 5.45 -11.32
N PHE A 364 30.03 5.84 -10.53
CA PHE A 364 28.84 5.00 -10.30
C PHE A 364 27.90 4.99 -11.52
N PHE A 365 27.74 6.13 -12.20
CA PHE A 365 26.88 6.25 -13.38
C PHE A 365 27.59 5.92 -14.70
N GLU A 366 28.92 5.90 -14.74
CA GLU A 366 29.74 5.55 -15.92
C GLU A 366 29.33 4.24 -16.61
N PRO A 367 29.09 3.12 -15.90
CA PRO A 367 28.61 1.87 -16.52
C PRO A 367 27.24 1.99 -17.18
N HIS A 368 26.48 3.05 -16.88
CA HIS A 368 25.11 3.28 -17.32
C HIS A 368 25.00 4.46 -18.30
N ALA A 369 26.12 5.07 -18.71
CA ALA A 369 26.12 6.24 -19.60
C ALA A 369 25.40 5.99 -20.93
N ALA A 370 25.50 4.77 -21.47
CA ALA A 370 24.81 4.37 -22.71
C ALA A 370 23.27 4.38 -22.58
N CYS A 371 22.73 4.15 -21.38
CA CYS A 371 21.29 4.12 -21.13
C CYS A 371 20.65 5.50 -21.32
N PHE A 372 21.36 6.56 -20.93
CA PHE A 372 20.90 7.95 -21.07
C PHE A 372 20.93 8.43 -22.53
N ASN A 373 21.73 7.81 -23.39
CA ASN A 373 21.82 8.14 -24.81
C ASN A 373 20.77 7.39 -25.66
N CYS A 374 20.38 6.17 -25.28
CA CYS A 374 19.32 5.40 -25.97
C CYS A 374 17.89 5.83 -25.63
N ALA A 375 17.69 6.61 -24.55
CA ALA A 375 16.39 7.11 -24.13
C ALA A 375 16.01 8.47 -24.78
N ARG A 376 16.93 9.09 -25.53
CA ARG A 376 16.67 10.23 -26.42
C ARG A 376 16.30 9.72 -27.81
#